data_AF-A0A5S9NZU1-F1
#
_entry.id   AF-A0A5S9NZU1-F1
#
_cell.length_a   1.000
_cell.length_b   1.000
_cell.length_c   1.000
_cell.angle_alpha   90.00
_cell.angle_beta   90.00
_cell.angle_gamma   90.00
#
_symmetry.space_group_name_H-M   'P 1'
#
loop_
_entity.id
_entity.type
_entity.pdbx_description
1 polymer ?
#
loop_
_entity_poly.entity_id
_entity_poly.type
_entity_poly.pdbx_seq_one_letter_code
_entity_poly.pdbx_strand_id
1 'polypeptide(L)'
;MSRIVPVRGMVRVIDQKPPAAPEEKRRRPRRSKAEIAAGREEKERRKAERIARASQRAEEVAVRAAQRNLVEEAKAARLQAIKDAALRDADRALARISARAPSTSARWDREREQEKKRMRALRRALRKRQSVALEAPPIVQAEGDWLAANDRPVVMPEDEPEPAIPGMVCAVSEVRRHVESTLDLVPAEWSSGWVMKRIIDAYVALSRLPGAVRPAAYRRAWPSYLTEVADELDRKTTIIKVASFEDIERMEAVFGWPAAHLADAPDASRALFKWASGKVVKVDQRRLAASFGMAPSTFRRFRMRAATLLAHRLNRVGVSPF
;
A
#
# COMPACT_ATOMS: atom_id res chain seq x y z
N MET A 1 -40.01 -9.12 7.13
CA MET A 1 -39.91 -8.23 8.31
C MET A 1 -39.77 -6.79 7.84
N SER A 2 -40.90 -6.08 7.75
CA SER A 2 -41.00 -4.73 7.19
C SER A 2 -40.66 -3.68 8.26
N ARG A 3 -39.69 -2.82 7.99
CA ARG A 3 -39.35 -1.68 8.86
C ARG A 3 -40.22 -0.48 8.48
N ILE A 4 -41.16 -0.16 9.36
CA ILE A 4 -41.93 1.09 9.37
C ILE A 4 -40.99 2.20 9.86
N VAL A 5 -40.84 3.27 9.08
CA VAL A 5 -40.13 4.49 9.48
C VAL A 5 -41.18 5.53 9.88
N PRO A 6 -41.11 6.15 11.08
CA PRO A 6 -42.03 7.20 11.47
C PRO A 6 -41.67 8.52 10.77
N VAL A 7 -42.61 9.06 9.99
CA VAL A 7 -42.53 10.41 9.42
C VAL A 7 -42.87 11.41 10.54
N ARG A 8 -41.87 12.21 10.90
CA ARG A 8 -41.95 13.28 11.91
C ARG A 8 -42.86 14.38 11.38
N GLY A 9 -44.04 14.49 11.99
CA GLY A 9 -45.02 15.54 11.70
C GLY A 9 -44.43 16.92 11.96
N MET A 10 -44.22 17.69 10.88
CA MET A 10 -44.12 19.14 10.94
C MET A 10 -45.52 19.69 10.72
N VAL A 11 -46.16 20.09 11.82
CA VAL A 11 -47.36 20.91 11.82
C VAL A 11 -46.97 22.25 11.19
N ARG A 12 -47.34 22.46 9.92
CA ARG A 12 -47.30 23.80 9.30
C ARG A 12 -48.36 24.63 10.02
N VAL A 13 -47.91 25.52 10.89
CA VAL A 13 -48.71 26.66 11.35
C VAL A 13 -49.04 27.47 10.10
N ILE A 14 -50.29 27.39 9.67
CA ILE A 14 -50.85 28.24 8.63
C ILE A 14 -51.02 29.60 9.31
N ASP A 15 -50.02 30.47 9.16
CA ASP A 15 -50.16 31.88 9.51
C ASP A 15 -51.35 32.44 8.72
N GLN A 16 -52.42 32.74 9.44
CA GLN A 16 -53.58 33.43 8.91
C GLN A 16 -53.11 34.81 8.44
N LYS A 17 -53.01 34.95 7.12
CA LYS A 17 -52.74 36.22 6.44
C LYS A 17 -53.74 37.26 6.97
N PRO A 18 -53.29 38.35 7.62
CA PRO A 18 -54.19 39.36 8.14
C PRO A 18 -55.02 39.96 6.99
N PRO A 19 -56.30 40.30 7.23
CA PRO A 19 -57.18 40.87 6.21
C PRO A 19 -56.53 42.15 5.66
N ALA A 20 -56.49 42.22 4.32
CA ALA A 20 -55.93 43.35 3.60
C ALA A 20 -56.63 44.64 4.06
N ALA A 21 -55.84 45.55 4.64
CA ALA A 21 -56.29 46.90 4.90
C ALA A 21 -56.85 47.51 3.60
N PRO A 22 -57.93 48.30 3.68
CA PRO A 22 -58.56 48.90 2.50
C PRO A 22 -57.50 49.67 1.71
N GLU A 23 -57.40 49.36 0.41
CA GLU A 23 -56.55 50.05 -0.56
C GLU A 23 -56.93 51.53 -0.61
N GLU A 24 -56.33 52.30 0.29
CA GLU A 24 -56.22 53.74 0.20
C GLU A 24 -55.45 54.00 -1.10
N LYS A 25 -56.19 54.26 -2.17
CA LYS A 25 -55.69 54.65 -3.50
C LYS A 25 -54.96 55.98 -3.36
N ARG A 26 -53.75 55.94 -2.79
CA ARG A 26 -52.79 57.02 -2.72
C ARG A 26 -52.48 57.39 -4.15
N ARG A 27 -53.16 58.43 -4.63
CA ARG A 27 -52.88 59.11 -5.89
C ARG A 27 -51.41 59.53 -5.84
N ARG A 28 -50.53 58.69 -6.38
CA ARG A 28 -49.11 59.03 -6.48
C ARG A 28 -49.03 60.31 -7.32
N PRO A 29 -48.36 61.37 -6.83
CA PRO A 29 -48.20 62.59 -7.60
C PRO A 29 -47.61 62.22 -8.96
N ARG A 30 -48.25 62.70 -10.04
CA ARG A 30 -47.76 62.51 -11.40
C ARG A 30 -46.41 63.21 -11.48
N ARG A 31 -45.33 62.43 -11.36
CA ARG A 31 -43.97 62.93 -11.54
C ARG A 31 -43.88 63.66 -12.87
N SER A 32 -43.32 64.86 -12.84
CA SER A 32 -43.16 65.66 -14.05
C SER A 32 -42.30 64.91 -15.08
N LYS A 33 -42.52 65.16 -16.38
CA LYS A 33 -41.70 64.54 -17.45
C LYS A 33 -40.20 64.80 -17.23
N ALA A 34 -39.84 65.95 -16.65
CA ALA A 34 -38.48 66.32 -16.29
C ALA A 34 -37.87 65.39 -15.22
N GLU A 35 -38.61 65.04 -14.17
CA GLU A 35 -38.14 64.09 -13.14
C GLU A 35 -37.90 62.68 -13.70
N ILE A 36 -38.73 62.27 -14.68
CA ILE A 36 -38.56 60.97 -15.33
C ILE A 36 -37.29 60.97 -16.22
N ALA A 37 -37.00 62.08 -16.91
CA ALA A 37 -35.80 62.23 -17.73
C ALA A 37 -34.52 62.26 -16.86
N ALA A 38 -34.50 63.09 -15.80
CA ALA A 38 -33.38 63.17 -14.87
C ALA A 38 -33.08 61.80 -14.20
N GLY A 39 -34.13 61.05 -13.84
CA GLY A 39 -33.99 59.70 -13.29
C GLY A 39 -33.48 58.66 -14.30
N ARG A 40 -33.60 58.89 -15.62
CA ARG A 40 -32.99 58.03 -16.65
C ARG A 40 -31.50 58.31 -16.80
N GLU A 41 -31.12 59.59 -16.87
CA GLU A 41 -29.71 59.99 -16.94
C GLU A 41 -28.92 59.51 -15.71
N GLU A 42 -29.49 59.65 -14.51
CA GLU A 42 -28.84 59.14 -13.30
C GLU A 42 -28.67 57.61 -13.32
N LYS A 43 -29.66 56.88 -13.83
CA LYS A 43 -29.57 55.42 -14.00
C LYS A 43 -28.49 55.04 -15.01
N GLU A 44 -28.35 55.78 -16.10
CA GLU A 44 -27.32 55.54 -17.11
C GLU A 44 -25.92 55.82 -16.56
N ARG A 45 -25.74 56.92 -15.80
CA ARG A 45 -24.48 57.21 -15.10
C ARG A 45 -24.10 56.10 -14.11
N ARG A 46 -25.06 55.65 -13.29
CA ARG A 46 -24.84 54.51 -12.36
C ARG A 46 -24.52 53.21 -13.11
N LYS A 47 -25.15 52.97 -14.26
CA LYS A 47 -24.86 51.80 -15.10
C LYS A 47 -23.44 51.88 -15.68
N ALA A 48 -23.05 53.02 -16.22
CA ALA A 48 -21.70 53.26 -16.74
C ALA A 48 -20.64 53.11 -15.66
N GLU A 49 -20.86 53.67 -14.47
CA GLU A 49 -19.96 53.53 -13.33
C GLU A 49 -19.82 52.07 -12.88
N ARG A 50 -20.92 51.30 -12.85
CA ARG A 50 -20.88 49.87 -12.55
C ARG A 50 -20.07 49.08 -13.57
N ILE A 51 -20.18 49.43 -14.87
CA ILE A 51 -19.41 48.79 -15.93
C ILE A 51 -17.92 49.12 -15.78
N ALA A 52 -17.57 50.39 -15.52
CA ALA A 52 -16.19 50.80 -15.30
C ALA A 52 -15.55 50.09 -14.09
N ARG A 53 -16.27 50.01 -12.95
CA ARG A 53 -15.79 49.26 -11.78
C ARG A 53 -15.66 47.76 -12.05
N ALA A 54 -16.53 47.20 -12.89
CA ALA A 54 -16.44 45.79 -13.27
C ALA A 54 -15.23 45.51 -14.18
N SER A 55 -14.90 46.41 -15.12
CA SER A 55 -13.71 46.26 -15.97
C SER A 55 -12.42 46.37 -15.14
N GLN A 56 -12.34 47.35 -14.23
CA GLN A 56 -11.19 47.50 -13.32
C GLN A 56 -10.97 46.24 -12.48
N ARG A 57 -12.03 45.65 -11.91
CA ARG A 57 -11.93 44.39 -11.16
C ARG A 57 -11.50 43.23 -12.05
N ALA A 58 -11.96 43.17 -13.30
CA ALA A 58 -11.54 42.14 -14.24
C ALA A 58 -10.05 42.25 -14.58
N GLU A 59 -9.55 43.47 -14.78
CA GLU A 59 -8.12 43.74 -14.99
C GLU A 59 -7.28 43.35 -13.77
N GLU A 60 -7.69 43.73 -12.56
CA GLU A 60 -7.00 43.32 -11.32
C GLU A 60 -6.93 41.80 -11.15
N VAL A 61 -8.03 41.10 -11.46
CA VAL A 61 -8.07 39.62 -11.42
C VAL A 61 -7.16 39.03 -12.48
N ALA A 62 -7.12 39.58 -13.70
CA ALA A 62 -6.23 39.15 -14.76
C ALA A 62 -4.75 39.33 -14.39
N VAL A 63 -4.38 40.47 -13.81
CA VAL A 63 -3.03 40.75 -13.32
C VAL A 63 -2.63 39.76 -12.22
N ARG A 64 -3.51 39.51 -11.25
CA ARG A 64 -3.25 38.52 -10.18
C ARG A 64 -3.11 37.09 -10.73
N ALA A 65 -3.90 36.73 -11.75
CA ALA A 65 -3.78 35.44 -12.40
C ALA A 65 -2.44 35.31 -13.14
N ALA A 66 -2.01 36.34 -13.87
CA ALA A 66 -0.71 36.38 -14.54
C ALA A 66 0.45 36.25 -13.53
N GLN A 67 0.39 36.96 -12.40
CA GLN A 67 1.38 36.85 -11.33
C GLN A 67 1.45 35.43 -10.73
N ARG A 68 0.30 34.78 -10.53
CA ARG A 68 0.28 33.38 -10.06
C ARG A 68 0.91 32.43 -11.07
N ASN A 69 0.63 32.61 -12.36
CA ASN A 69 1.22 31.78 -13.41
C ASN A 69 2.75 31.92 -13.43
N LEU A 70 3.28 33.14 -13.33
CA LEU A 70 4.73 33.38 -13.24
C LEU A 70 5.36 32.68 -12.02
N VAL A 71 4.69 32.69 -10.87
CA VAL A 71 5.17 32.01 -9.66
C VAL A 71 5.17 30.49 -9.83
N GLU A 72 4.14 29.93 -10.45
CA GLU A 72 4.06 28.48 -10.72
C GLU A 72 5.09 28.04 -11.77
N GLU A 73 5.32 28.83 -12.81
CA GLU A 73 6.39 28.61 -13.79
C GLU A 73 7.77 28.63 -13.12
N ALA A 74 8.04 29.59 -12.23
CA ALA A 74 9.29 29.65 -11.48
C ALA A 74 9.49 28.44 -10.56
N LYS A 75 8.43 27.97 -9.89
CA LYS A 75 8.47 26.73 -9.08
C LYS A 75 8.74 25.50 -9.95
N ALA A 76 8.08 25.39 -11.11
CA ALA A 76 8.28 24.30 -12.04
C ALA A 76 9.73 24.27 -12.56
N ALA A 77 10.28 25.43 -12.94
CA ALA A 77 11.68 25.57 -13.36
C ALA A 77 12.65 25.16 -12.24
N ARG A 78 12.40 25.56 -10.99
CA ARG A 78 13.23 25.17 -9.84
C ARG A 78 13.19 23.65 -9.60
N LEU A 79 12.01 23.04 -9.68
CA LEU A 79 11.88 21.58 -9.55
C LEU A 79 12.61 20.85 -10.67
N GLN A 80 12.59 21.37 -11.89
CA GLN A 80 13.33 20.80 -13.01
C GLN A 80 14.85 20.88 -12.79
N ALA A 81 15.36 22.04 -12.36
CA ALA A 81 16.77 22.21 -12.03
C ALA A 81 17.25 21.25 -10.93
N ILE A 82 16.42 20.98 -9.91
CA ILE A 82 16.73 20.00 -8.85
C ILE A 82 16.81 18.58 -9.42
N LYS A 83 15.89 18.20 -10.31
CA LYS A 83 15.91 16.88 -10.96
C LYS A 83 17.16 16.71 -11.81
N ASP A 84 17.51 17.72 -12.60
CA ASP A 84 18.68 17.67 -13.48
C ASP A 84 19.99 17.60 -12.67
N ALA A 85 20.06 18.31 -11.54
CA ALA A 85 21.18 18.20 -10.61
C ALA A 85 21.30 16.79 -10.01
N ALA A 86 20.19 16.22 -9.56
CA ALA A 86 20.15 14.86 -9.00
C ALA A 86 20.55 13.79 -10.04
N LEU A 87 20.14 13.95 -11.30
CA LEU A 87 20.55 13.07 -12.39
C LEU A 87 22.07 13.14 -12.63
N ARG A 88 22.64 14.34 -12.68
CA ARG A 88 24.10 14.51 -12.83
C ARG A 88 24.88 13.89 -11.67
N ASP A 89 24.38 14.01 -10.45
CA ASP A 89 25.03 13.41 -9.28
C ASP A 89 24.93 11.88 -9.28
N ALA A 90 23.81 11.33 -9.77
CA ALA A 90 23.67 9.89 -9.99
C ALA A 90 24.66 9.38 -11.06
N ASP A 91 24.81 10.10 -12.17
CA ASP A 91 25.78 9.75 -13.22
C ASP A 91 27.22 9.80 -12.70
N ARG A 92 27.57 10.82 -11.89
CA ARG A 92 28.87 10.91 -11.22
C ARG A 92 29.10 9.75 -10.26
N ALA A 93 28.08 9.35 -9.50
CA ALA A 93 28.16 8.21 -8.59
C ALA A 93 28.38 6.90 -9.36
N LEU A 94 27.64 6.68 -10.46
CA LEU A 94 27.82 5.54 -11.33
C LEU A 94 29.23 5.50 -11.93
N ALA A 95 29.75 6.64 -12.40
CA ALA A 95 31.11 6.74 -12.93
C ALA A 95 32.18 6.39 -11.87
N ARG A 96 31.98 6.77 -10.60
CA ARG A 96 32.86 6.39 -9.48
C ARG A 96 32.78 4.89 -9.19
N ILE A 97 31.58 4.31 -9.23
CA ILE A 97 31.40 2.87 -9.03
C ILE A 97 32.06 2.10 -10.17
N SER A 98 31.89 2.52 -11.42
CA SER A 98 32.53 1.87 -12.56
C SER A 98 34.05 2.02 -12.55
N ALA A 99 34.57 3.15 -12.06
CA ALA A 99 36.01 3.35 -11.91
C ALA A 99 36.63 2.52 -10.76
N ARG A 100 35.86 2.24 -9.69
CA ARG A 100 36.30 1.44 -8.54
C ARG A 100 36.04 -0.05 -8.69
N ALA A 101 35.07 -0.44 -9.51
CA ALA A 101 34.81 -1.84 -9.79
C ALA A 101 36.02 -2.42 -10.52
N PRO A 102 36.70 -3.45 -9.99
CA PRO A 102 37.64 -4.21 -10.81
C PRO A 102 36.86 -4.65 -12.04
N SER A 103 37.44 -4.45 -13.24
CA SER A 103 36.79 -4.89 -14.47
C SER A 103 36.31 -6.32 -14.27
N THR A 104 35.10 -6.63 -14.71
CA THR A 104 34.53 -7.98 -14.61
C THR A 104 35.52 -9.04 -15.10
N SER A 105 36.35 -8.70 -16.09
CA SER A 105 37.51 -9.48 -16.54
C SER A 105 38.54 -9.74 -15.43
N ALA A 106 39.02 -8.72 -14.71
CA ALA A 106 40.00 -8.87 -13.63
C ALA A 106 39.47 -9.71 -12.45
N ARG A 107 38.16 -9.64 -12.15
CA ARG A 107 37.53 -10.53 -11.17
C ARG A 107 37.52 -11.98 -11.65
N TRP A 108 37.11 -12.22 -12.90
CA TRP A 108 37.07 -13.57 -13.48
C TRP A 108 38.47 -14.17 -13.69
N ASP A 109 39.49 -13.35 -13.94
CA ASP A 109 40.87 -13.81 -14.01
C ASP A 109 41.35 -14.30 -12.64
N ARG A 110 41.05 -13.56 -11.55
CA ARG A 110 41.34 -14.00 -10.18
C ARG A 110 40.60 -15.28 -9.81
N GLU A 111 39.33 -15.41 -10.15
CA GLU A 111 38.55 -16.63 -9.93
C GLU A 111 39.14 -17.81 -10.73
N ARG A 112 39.52 -17.61 -11.99
CA ARG A 112 40.20 -18.64 -12.81
C ARG A 112 41.56 -19.07 -12.22
N GLU A 113 42.34 -18.14 -11.67
CA GLU A 113 43.60 -18.49 -11.00
C GLU A 113 43.37 -19.25 -9.69
N GLN A 114 42.39 -18.84 -8.90
CA GLN A 114 42.02 -19.56 -7.66
C GLN A 114 41.52 -20.97 -7.97
N GLU A 115 40.73 -21.14 -9.03
CA GLU A 115 40.23 -22.43 -9.45
C GLU A 115 41.35 -23.34 -9.98
N LYS A 116 42.30 -22.79 -10.73
CA LYS A 116 43.53 -23.52 -11.10
C LYS A 116 44.31 -23.98 -9.87
N LYS A 117 44.41 -23.16 -8.83
CA LYS A 117 45.07 -23.53 -7.56
C LYS A 117 44.30 -24.64 -6.84
N ARG A 118 42.97 -24.54 -6.75
CA ARG A 118 42.11 -25.59 -6.17
C ARG A 118 42.26 -26.92 -6.90
N MET A 119 42.20 -26.91 -8.23
CA MET A 119 42.38 -28.13 -9.04
C MET A 119 43.77 -28.76 -8.86
N ARG A 120 44.83 -27.95 -8.73
CA ARG A 120 46.17 -28.46 -8.41
C ARG A 120 46.23 -29.09 -7.03
N ALA A 121 45.62 -28.46 -6.02
CA ALA A 121 45.55 -29.00 -4.66
C ALA A 121 44.77 -30.32 -4.63
N LEU A 122 43.64 -30.39 -5.31
CA LEU A 122 42.78 -31.56 -5.38
C LEU A 122 43.48 -32.74 -6.08
N ARG A 123 44.20 -32.47 -7.19
CA ARG A 123 45.06 -33.47 -7.85
C ARG A 123 46.18 -33.98 -6.95
N ARG A 124 46.83 -33.11 -6.17
CA ARG A 124 47.85 -33.53 -5.20
C ARG A 124 47.26 -34.41 -4.10
N ALA A 125 46.09 -34.04 -3.58
CA ALA A 125 45.38 -34.83 -2.57
C ALA A 125 44.99 -36.22 -3.09
N LEU A 126 44.48 -36.31 -4.33
CA LEU A 126 44.15 -37.58 -4.97
C LEU A 126 45.40 -38.46 -5.17
N ARG A 127 46.51 -37.90 -5.66
CA ARG A 127 47.78 -38.65 -5.79
C ARG A 127 48.27 -39.17 -4.45
N LYS A 128 48.18 -38.36 -3.39
CA LYS A 128 48.56 -38.77 -2.02
C LYS A 128 47.65 -39.90 -1.49
N ARG A 129 46.35 -39.87 -1.80
CA ARG A 129 45.44 -40.98 -1.46
C ARG A 129 45.76 -42.25 -2.24
N GLN A 130 46.09 -42.13 -3.54
CA GLN A 130 46.47 -43.27 -4.36
C GLN A 130 47.79 -43.92 -3.90
N SER A 131 48.78 -43.13 -3.48
CA SER A 131 50.03 -43.69 -2.93
C SER A 131 49.81 -44.40 -1.60
N VAL A 132 48.98 -43.83 -0.71
CA VAL A 132 48.63 -44.49 0.57
C VAL A 132 47.82 -45.78 0.34
N ALA A 133 46.96 -45.82 -0.69
CA ALA A 133 46.22 -47.03 -1.03
C ALA A 133 47.10 -48.16 -1.57
N LEU A 134 48.25 -47.84 -2.18
CA LEU A 134 49.23 -48.83 -2.67
C LEU A 134 50.16 -49.34 -1.57
N GLU A 135 50.34 -48.59 -0.47
CA GLU A 135 51.12 -48.99 0.71
C GLU A 135 50.25 -49.63 1.81
N ALA A 136 48.92 -49.62 1.65
CA ALA A 136 48.03 -50.27 2.59
C ALA A 136 48.21 -51.81 2.50
N PRO A 137 48.50 -52.51 3.61
CA PRO A 137 48.57 -53.97 3.61
C PRO A 137 47.24 -54.54 3.10
N PRO A 138 47.26 -55.69 2.40
CA PRO A 138 46.05 -56.30 1.88
C PRO A 138 45.07 -56.51 3.02
N ILE A 139 43.91 -55.88 2.92
CA ILE A 139 42.80 -56.09 3.82
C ILE A 139 42.43 -57.57 3.67
N VAL A 140 42.84 -58.36 4.65
CA VAL A 140 42.32 -59.72 4.86
C VAL A 140 40.82 -59.55 4.95
N GLN A 141 40.11 -60.16 4.00
CA GLN A 141 38.65 -60.21 3.97
C GLN A 141 38.18 -60.97 5.22
N ALA A 142 37.98 -60.25 6.31
CA ALA A 142 37.16 -60.70 7.41
C ALA A 142 35.70 -60.53 6.97
N GLU A 143 35.22 -61.50 6.19
CA GLU A 143 33.79 -61.77 6.08
C GLU A 143 33.31 -62.23 7.45
N GLY A 144 32.56 -61.37 8.14
CA GLY A 144 31.91 -61.71 9.39
C GLY A 144 31.64 -60.47 10.24
N ASP A 145 30.37 -60.29 10.63
CA ASP A 145 29.93 -59.52 11.80
C ASP A 145 29.72 -58.00 11.69
N TRP A 146 29.38 -57.45 10.52
CA TRP A 146 28.84 -56.07 10.45
C TRP A 146 27.31 -55.97 10.52
N LEU A 147 26.59 -57.10 10.55
CA LEU A 147 25.12 -57.11 10.62
C LEU A 147 24.54 -57.11 12.05
N ALA A 148 25.36 -57.24 13.11
CA ALA A 148 24.86 -57.33 14.49
C ALA A 148 24.87 -56.00 15.29
N ALA A 149 25.37 -54.89 14.71
CA ALA A 149 25.61 -53.66 15.47
C ALA A 149 24.54 -52.56 15.33
N ASN A 150 23.52 -52.74 14.48
CA ASN A 150 22.50 -51.71 14.21
C ASN A 150 21.11 -51.97 14.82
N ASP A 151 20.91 -53.05 15.58
CA ASP A 151 19.65 -53.32 16.30
C ASP A 151 19.65 -52.74 17.72
N ARG A 152 20.12 -51.50 17.89
CA ARG A 152 19.84 -50.75 19.13
C ARG A 152 18.55 -49.95 18.92
N PRO A 153 17.48 -50.20 19.70
CA PRO A 153 16.30 -49.36 19.65
C PRO A 153 16.69 -47.93 20.01
N VAL A 154 16.32 -46.98 19.15
CA VAL A 154 16.41 -45.55 19.42
C VAL A 154 15.49 -45.25 20.60
N VAL A 155 16.07 -45.09 21.78
CA VAL A 155 15.38 -44.54 22.95
C VAL A 155 15.17 -43.06 22.66
N MET A 156 13.94 -42.69 22.32
CA MET A 156 13.50 -41.30 22.30
C MET A 156 13.61 -40.74 23.72
N PRO A 157 14.36 -39.65 23.97
CA PRO A 157 14.30 -38.98 25.26
C PRO A 157 12.89 -38.43 25.45
N GLU A 158 12.27 -38.77 26.58
CA GLU A 158 10.99 -38.22 27.02
C GLU A 158 11.09 -36.70 27.14
N ASP A 159 10.04 -36.02 26.69
CA ASP A 159 9.85 -34.58 26.79
C ASP A 159 9.93 -34.13 28.26
N GLU A 160 11.06 -33.54 28.65
CA GLU A 160 11.10 -32.70 29.86
C GLU A 160 10.41 -31.36 29.56
N PRO A 161 9.40 -30.96 30.34
CA PRO A 161 8.75 -29.66 30.16
C PRO A 161 9.69 -28.52 30.56
N GLU A 162 9.89 -27.57 29.65
CA GLU A 162 10.66 -26.35 29.88
C GLU A 162 10.22 -25.63 31.17
N PRO A 163 11.15 -25.15 32.01
CA PRO A 163 10.81 -24.40 33.21
C PRO A 163 10.22 -23.03 32.84
N ALA A 164 9.01 -22.78 33.33
CA ALA A 164 8.32 -21.50 33.23
C ALA A 164 9.17 -20.37 33.83
N ILE A 165 9.55 -19.41 32.99
CA ILE A 165 10.18 -18.15 33.42
C ILE A 165 9.11 -17.29 34.13
N PRO A 166 9.21 -17.06 35.45
CA PRO A 166 8.24 -16.25 36.17
C PRO A 166 8.66 -14.77 36.11
N GLY A 167 7.79 -13.93 35.55
CA GLY A 167 7.83 -12.49 35.80
C GLY A 167 8.14 -11.62 34.58
N MET A 168 7.13 -11.42 33.72
CA MET A 168 7.00 -10.13 33.02
C MET A 168 5.54 -9.93 32.59
N VAL A 169 4.70 -9.63 33.57
CA VAL A 169 3.36 -9.09 33.32
C VAL A 169 3.53 -7.61 33.00
N CYS A 170 3.80 -7.27 31.73
CA CYS A 170 3.60 -5.92 31.25
C CYS A 170 2.13 -5.75 30.83
N ALA A 171 1.38 -5.08 31.70
CA ALA A 171 0.03 -4.61 31.48
C ALA A 171 -0.03 -3.61 30.31
N VAL A 172 -0.29 -4.10 29.08
CA VAL A 172 -0.73 -3.27 27.94
C VAL A 172 -1.82 -3.99 27.11
N SER A 173 -2.49 -4.99 27.69
CA SER A 173 -3.23 -6.00 26.90
C SER A 173 -4.75 -5.82 26.84
N GLU A 174 -5.34 -4.87 27.56
CA GLU A 174 -6.81 -4.88 27.73
C GLU A 174 -7.62 -4.30 26.57
N VAL A 175 -7.00 -3.59 25.62
CA VAL A 175 -7.71 -3.09 24.40
C VAL A 175 -7.44 -3.97 23.16
N ARG A 176 -6.44 -4.88 23.18
CA ARG A 176 -6.18 -5.82 22.06
C ARG A 176 -6.91 -7.16 22.17
N ARG A 177 -7.36 -7.54 23.36
CA ARG A 177 -8.03 -8.83 23.63
C ARG A 177 -9.43 -8.99 23.05
N HIS A 178 -9.99 -8.02 22.34
CA HIS A 178 -11.28 -8.17 21.65
C HIS A 178 -11.17 -8.41 20.14
N VAL A 179 -9.96 -8.49 19.58
CA VAL A 179 -9.76 -8.85 18.16
C VAL A 179 -8.96 -10.14 17.97
N GLU A 180 -8.14 -10.53 18.95
CA GLU A 180 -7.35 -11.78 18.91
C GLU A 180 -8.08 -13.01 19.50
N SER A 181 -9.28 -12.87 20.07
CA SER A 181 -9.99 -13.99 20.75
C SER A 181 -11.14 -14.63 19.96
N THR A 182 -11.38 -14.24 18.70
CA THR A 182 -12.00 -15.15 17.74
C THR A 182 -10.88 -15.94 17.12
N LEU A 183 -10.48 -17.02 17.81
CA LEU A 183 -9.63 -18.06 17.27
C LEU A 183 -10.03 -18.32 15.82
N ASP A 184 -9.02 -18.37 14.95
CA ASP A 184 -9.08 -18.57 13.51
C ASP A 184 -9.75 -19.91 13.13
N LEU A 185 -11.04 -20.03 13.40
CA LEU A 185 -11.91 -21.00 12.76
C LEU A 185 -11.97 -20.59 11.31
N VAL A 186 -11.08 -21.20 10.52
CA VAL A 186 -11.13 -21.10 9.07
C VAL A 186 -12.56 -21.46 8.66
N PRO A 187 -13.28 -20.53 8.01
CA PRO A 187 -14.67 -20.78 7.69
C PRO A 187 -14.76 -21.96 6.72
N ALA A 188 -15.83 -22.74 6.77
CA ALA A 188 -16.05 -23.83 5.82
C ALA A 188 -16.15 -23.31 4.37
N GLU A 189 -16.61 -22.07 4.19
CA GLU A 189 -16.78 -21.43 2.89
C GLU A 189 -16.17 -20.02 2.89
N TRP A 190 -15.74 -19.57 1.70
CA TRP A 190 -15.34 -18.18 1.50
C TRP A 190 -16.52 -17.25 1.70
N SER A 191 -16.41 -16.38 2.70
CA SER A 191 -17.28 -15.22 2.85
C SER A 191 -16.60 -13.97 2.32
N SER A 192 -17.37 -12.95 1.94
CA SER A 192 -16.79 -11.66 1.50
C SER A 192 -15.92 -11.02 2.57
N GLY A 193 -16.26 -11.22 3.86
CA GLY A 193 -15.47 -10.73 4.99
C GLY A 193 -14.11 -11.44 5.07
N TRP A 194 -14.10 -12.77 4.89
CA TRP A 194 -12.88 -13.57 4.92
C TRP A 194 -11.95 -13.25 3.75
N VAL A 195 -12.52 -13.08 2.53
CA VAL A 195 -11.76 -12.60 1.37
C VAL A 195 -11.09 -11.25 1.66
N MET A 196 -11.83 -10.30 2.23
CA MET A 196 -11.26 -9.00 2.58
C MET A 196 -10.14 -9.11 3.63
N LYS A 197 -10.29 -9.97 4.65
CA LYS A 197 -9.25 -10.26 5.65
C LYS A 197 -8.00 -10.81 4.97
N ARG A 198 -8.12 -11.86 4.16
CA ARG A 198 -6.99 -12.50 3.46
C ARG A 198 -6.25 -11.56 2.51
N ILE A 199 -6.95 -10.67 1.80
CA ILE A 199 -6.31 -9.66 0.95
C ILE A 199 -5.52 -8.65 1.79
N ILE A 200 -6.04 -8.25 2.96
CA ILE A 200 -5.28 -7.40 3.88
C ILE A 200 -4.04 -8.16 4.38
N ASP A 201 -4.19 -9.41 4.79
CA ASP A 201 -3.08 -10.25 5.27
C ASP A 201 -1.98 -10.40 4.21
N ALA A 202 -2.35 -10.58 2.94
CA ALA A 202 -1.41 -10.59 1.82
C ALA A 202 -0.63 -9.27 1.69
N TYR A 203 -1.28 -8.11 1.83
CA TYR A 203 -0.57 -6.82 1.86
C TYR A 203 0.30 -6.64 3.11
N VAL A 204 -0.08 -7.23 4.25
CA VAL A 204 0.76 -7.24 5.46
C VAL A 204 2.00 -8.11 5.24
N ALA A 205 1.86 -9.30 4.63
CA ALA A 205 2.99 -10.15 4.27
C ALA A 205 3.92 -9.42 3.28
N LEU A 206 3.37 -8.80 2.23
CA LEU A 206 4.12 -8.00 1.26
C LEU A 206 4.91 -6.86 1.94
N SER A 207 4.34 -6.23 2.97
CA SER A 207 4.99 -5.17 3.72
C SER A 207 6.20 -5.63 4.54
N ARG A 208 6.25 -6.92 4.90
CA ARG A 208 7.35 -7.55 5.64
C ARG A 208 8.46 -8.04 4.72
N LEU A 209 8.20 -8.18 3.41
CA LEU A 209 9.22 -8.62 2.47
C LEU A 209 10.35 -7.58 2.34
N PRO A 210 11.62 -8.01 2.25
CA PRO A 210 12.75 -7.12 2.04
C PRO A 210 12.62 -6.42 0.68
N GLY A 211 13.08 -5.16 0.60
CA GLY A 211 12.89 -4.29 -0.57
C GLY A 211 13.41 -4.86 -1.90
N ALA A 212 14.34 -5.81 -1.86
CA ALA A 212 14.89 -6.50 -3.05
C ALA A 212 13.91 -7.49 -3.71
N VAL A 213 12.95 -8.05 -2.95
CA VAL A 213 12.00 -9.09 -3.42
C VAL A 213 10.63 -8.48 -3.75
N ARG A 214 10.45 -7.16 -3.58
CA ARG A 214 9.17 -6.50 -3.87
C ARG A 214 8.99 -6.26 -5.37
N PRO A 215 7.80 -6.51 -5.95
CA PRO A 215 7.54 -6.18 -7.34
C PRO A 215 7.75 -4.67 -7.59
N ALA A 216 8.43 -4.34 -8.68
CA ALA A 216 8.85 -2.96 -8.98
C ALA A 216 7.70 -1.94 -8.95
N ALA A 217 6.48 -2.36 -9.32
CA ALA A 217 5.27 -1.54 -9.30
C ALA A 217 4.90 -0.98 -7.91
N TYR A 218 5.32 -1.65 -6.82
CA TYR A 218 5.00 -1.24 -5.45
C TYR A 218 6.12 -0.44 -4.77
N ARG A 219 7.29 -0.31 -5.40
CA ARG A 219 8.47 0.35 -4.81
C ARG A 219 8.29 1.86 -4.60
N ARG A 220 7.44 2.53 -5.39
CA ARG A 220 7.21 4.00 -5.35
C ARG A 220 6.01 4.45 -4.50
N ALA A 221 5.06 3.56 -4.21
CA ALA A 221 3.79 3.92 -3.56
C ALA A 221 3.79 3.69 -2.04
N TRP A 222 4.87 3.15 -1.50
CA TRP A 222 5.01 2.82 -0.08
C TRP A 222 6.12 3.67 0.55
N PRO A 223 5.94 4.17 1.78
CA PRO A 223 7.00 4.86 2.50
C PRO A 223 8.21 3.92 2.61
N SER A 224 9.32 4.31 2.00
CA SER A 224 10.58 3.58 2.08
C SER A 224 11.19 3.81 3.46
N TYR A 225 10.78 3.01 4.44
CA TYR A 225 11.57 2.82 5.66
C TYR A 225 12.68 1.82 5.33
N LEU A 226 13.69 2.31 4.62
CA LEU A 226 15.01 1.71 4.53
C LEU A 226 15.95 2.69 5.23
N THR A 227 15.79 2.82 6.55
CA THR A 227 16.96 3.14 7.37
C THR A 227 17.74 1.83 7.49
N GLU A 228 18.96 1.86 6.98
CA GLU A 228 19.94 0.80 7.14
C GLU A 228 20.09 0.55 8.66
N VAL A 229 19.63 -0.61 9.12
CA VAL A 229 19.58 -0.99 10.55
C VAL A 229 20.99 -1.14 11.16
N ALA A 230 22.05 -0.94 10.38
CA ALA A 230 23.41 -0.94 10.90
C ALA A 230 23.73 0.33 11.73
N ASP A 231 23.06 1.47 11.48
CA ASP A 231 23.48 2.76 12.05
C ASP A 231 22.66 3.22 13.29
N GLU A 232 21.59 2.52 13.67
CA GLU A 232 20.75 2.87 14.85
C GLU A 232 20.64 1.74 15.88
N LEU A 233 21.65 0.86 15.94
CA LEU A 233 21.65 -0.35 16.76
C LEU A 233 21.85 -0.11 18.28
N ASP A 234 21.31 0.98 18.82
CA ASP A 234 21.46 1.29 20.25
C ASP A 234 20.14 1.59 20.99
N ARG A 235 18.97 1.55 20.34
CA ARG A 235 17.69 1.77 21.06
C ARG A 235 16.56 0.88 20.56
N LYS A 236 16.36 -0.23 21.28
CA LYS A 236 15.25 -1.19 21.21
C LYS A 236 15.32 -2.13 20.01
N THR A 237 15.70 -3.38 20.30
CA THR A 237 15.56 -4.57 19.45
C THR A 237 14.14 -4.66 18.87
N THR A 238 13.94 -4.01 17.73
CA THR A 238 12.71 -4.16 16.96
C THR A 238 12.86 -5.47 16.22
N ILE A 239 12.24 -6.53 16.76
CA ILE A 239 12.18 -7.84 16.09
C ILE A 239 11.48 -7.61 14.75
N ILE A 240 12.25 -7.55 13.66
CA ILE A 240 11.72 -7.46 12.31
C ILE A 240 11.14 -8.83 12.00
N LYS A 241 9.81 -8.97 12.09
CA LYS A 241 9.12 -10.19 11.67
C LYS A 241 9.20 -10.29 10.15
N VAL A 242 10.13 -11.10 9.67
CA VAL A 242 10.21 -11.51 8.25
C VAL A 242 9.01 -12.40 7.94
N ALA A 243 8.42 -12.25 6.76
CA ALA A 243 7.33 -13.14 6.31
C ALA A 243 7.86 -14.58 6.16
N SER A 244 7.10 -15.56 6.63
CA SER A 244 7.44 -16.97 6.42
C SER A 244 7.23 -17.37 4.95
N PHE A 245 7.78 -18.52 4.54
CA PHE A 245 7.53 -19.08 3.22
C PHE A 245 6.03 -19.31 2.96
N GLU A 246 5.31 -19.86 3.93
CA GLU A 246 3.85 -20.05 3.84
C GLU A 246 3.09 -18.73 3.69
N ASP A 247 3.52 -17.66 4.39
CA ASP A 247 2.92 -16.34 4.24
C ASP A 247 3.11 -15.81 2.80
N ILE A 248 4.24 -16.12 2.17
CA ILE A 248 4.55 -15.73 0.79
C ILE A 248 3.68 -16.51 -0.19
N GLU A 249 3.59 -17.83 -0.06
CA GLU A 249 2.74 -18.66 -0.94
C GLU A 249 1.26 -18.23 -0.86
N ARG A 250 0.75 -18.01 0.37
CA ARG A 250 -0.62 -17.52 0.57
C ARG A 250 -0.80 -16.12 -0.03
N MET A 251 0.18 -15.24 0.14
CA MET A 251 0.16 -13.90 -0.46
C MET A 251 0.11 -13.97 -1.99
N GLU A 252 0.96 -14.79 -2.62
CA GLU A 252 1.02 -14.94 -4.07
C GLU A 252 -0.29 -15.50 -4.64
N ALA A 253 -0.86 -16.52 -3.99
CA ALA A 253 -2.16 -17.06 -4.35
C ALA A 253 -3.25 -15.97 -4.33
N VAL A 254 -3.30 -15.18 -3.26
CA VAL A 254 -4.27 -14.09 -3.07
C VAL A 254 -4.13 -13.01 -4.16
N PHE A 255 -2.91 -12.66 -4.56
CA PHE A 255 -2.70 -11.68 -5.63
C PHE A 255 -3.11 -12.20 -7.02
N GLY A 256 -3.07 -13.53 -7.23
CA GLY A 256 -3.55 -14.16 -8.46
C GLY A 256 -5.08 -14.15 -8.61
N TRP A 257 -5.84 -14.18 -7.50
CA TRP A 257 -7.29 -14.35 -7.54
C TRP A 257 -8.03 -13.31 -8.40
N PRO A 258 -7.75 -11.99 -8.34
CA PRO A 258 -8.56 -11.04 -9.11
C PRO A 258 -8.33 -11.12 -10.61
N ALA A 259 -7.12 -11.48 -11.05
CA ALA A 259 -6.86 -11.73 -12.46
C ALA A 259 -7.63 -12.96 -12.96
N ALA A 260 -7.66 -14.04 -12.17
CA ALA A 260 -8.35 -15.28 -12.52
C ALA A 260 -9.89 -15.17 -12.40
N HIS A 261 -10.39 -14.45 -11.39
CA HIS A 261 -11.79 -14.50 -10.98
C HIS A 261 -12.50 -13.16 -11.02
N LEU A 262 -11.90 -12.05 -11.47
CA LEU A 262 -12.59 -10.75 -11.62
C LEU A 262 -12.26 -10.07 -12.96
N ALA A 263 -11.91 -10.84 -13.99
CA ALA A 263 -11.60 -10.33 -15.32
C ALA A 263 -12.74 -9.49 -15.95
N ASP A 264 -13.99 -9.84 -15.64
CA ASP A 264 -15.21 -9.12 -16.06
C ASP A 264 -15.54 -7.88 -15.21
N ALA A 265 -14.83 -7.66 -14.10
CA ALA A 265 -15.07 -6.56 -13.18
C ALA A 265 -13.76 -5.84 -12.75
N PRO A 266 -12.98 -5.28 -13.70
CA PRO A 266 -11.66 -4.71 -13.43
C PRO A 266 -11.70 -3.53 -12.45
N ASP A 267 -12.73 -2.68 -12.50
CA ASP A 267 -12.87 -1.56 -11.56
C ASP A 267 -13.16 -2.01 -10.13
N ALA A 268 -13.92 -3.10 -9.98
CA ALA A 268 -14.22 -3.70 -8.69
C ALA A 268 -12.94 -4.32 -8.08
N SER A 269 -12.17 -5.04 -8.90
CA SER A 269 -10.85 -5.58 -8.55
C SER A 269 -9.89 -4.48 -8.09
N ARG A 270 -9.76 -3.40 -8.88
CA ARG A 270 -8.90 -2.25 -8.54
C ARG A 270 -9.31 -1.59 -7.22
N ALA A 271 -10.61 -1.38 -6.99
CA ALA A 271 -11.12 -0.78 -5.76
C ALA A 271 -10.82 -1.66 -4.53
N LEU A 272 -10.94 -2.99 -4.67
CA LEU A 272 -10.65 -3.95 -3.60
C LEU A 272 -9.17 -3.92 -3.18
N PHE A 273 -8.25 -4.02 -4.15
CA PHE A 273 -6.81 -3.97 -3.86
C PHE A 273 -6.35 -2.61 -3.34
N LYS A 274 -6.84 -1.51 -3.92
CA LYS A 274 -6.51 -0.18 -3.40
C LYS A 274 -6.96 -0.04 -1.95
N TRP A 275 -8.18 -0.46 -1.64
CA TRP A 275 -8.69 -0.42 -0.28
C TRP A 275 -7.82 -1.23 0.68
N ALA A 276 -7.44 -2.46 0.31
CA ALA A 276 -6.61 -3.31 1.16
C ALA A 276 -5.21 -2.71 1.39
N SER A 277 -4.56 -2.21 0.34
CA SER A 277 -3.29 -1.48 0.47
C SER A 277 -3.41 -0.26 1.40
N GLY A 278 -4.53 0.45 1.31
CA GLY A 278 -4.80 1.63 2.12
C GLY A 278 -5.06 1.29 3.59
N LYS A 279 -5.63 0.12 3.88
CA LYS A 279 -5.81 -0.38 5.25
C LYS A 279 -4.48 -0.64 5.94
N VAL A 280 -3.52 -1.24 5.24
CA VAL A 280 -2.19 -1.49 5.80
C VAL A 280 -1.42 -0.19 6.04
N VAL A 281 -1.50 0.77 5.10
CA VAL A 281 -0.84 2.09 5.23
C VAL A 281 -1.64 3.07 6.10
N LYS A 282 -2.81 2.67 6.64
CA LYS A 282 -3.71 3.51 7.45
C LYS A 282 -4.19 4.79 6.73
N VAL A 283 -4.41 4.72 5.43
CA VAL A 283 -4.96 5.82 4.63
C VAL A 283 -6.48 5.87 4.75
N ASP A 284 -7.04 7.07 4.94
CA ASP A 284 -8.49 7.30 4.98
C ASP A 284 -9.15 6.87 3.66
N GLN A 285 -10.26 6.13 3.76
CA GLN A 285 -11.04 5.64 2.65
C GLN A 285 -11.53 6.77 1.73
N ARG A 286 -11.84 7.96 2.28
CA ARG A 286 -12.25 9.12 1.46
C ARG A 286 -11.14 9.56 0.52
N ARG A 287 -9.89 9.60 1.00
CA ARG A 287 -8.71 9.95 0.18
C ARG A 287 -8.44 8.90 -0.89
N LEU A 288 -8.60 7.61 -0.56
CA LEU A 288 -8.47 6.53 -1.53
C LEU A 288 -9.52 6.62 -2.64
N ALA A 289 -10.78 6.88 -2.27
CA ALA A 289 -11.87 7.05 -3.24
C ALA A 289 -11.62 8.25 -4.17
N ALA A 290 -11.17 9.38 -3.61
CA ALA A 290 -10.80 10.57 -4.37
C ALA A 290 -9.66 10.30 -5.36
N SER A 291 -8.65 9.50 -4.97
CA SER A 291 -7.55 9.12 -5.87
C SER A 291 -8.00 8.29 -7.09
N PHE A 292 -9.18 7.69 -7.02
CA PHE A 292 -9.81 6.93 -8.10
C PHE A 292 -10.84 7.76 -8.90
N GLY A 293 -11.05 9.03 -8.56
CA GLY A 293 -12.13 9.84 -9.15
C GLY A 293 -13.53 9.32 -8.80
N MET A 294 -13.68 8.62 -7.67
CA MET A 294 -14.94 8.01 -7.26
C MET A 294 -15.49 8.64 -5.97
N ALA A 295 -16.82 8.68 -5.86
CA ALA A 295 -17.48 8.98 -4.59
C ALA A 295 -17.19 7.87 -3.55
N PRO A 296 -17.07 8.18 -2.24
CA PRO A 296 -16.79 7.18 -1.21
C PRO A 296 -17.82 6.03 -1.14
N SER A 297 -19.09 6.32 -1.42
CA SER A 297 -20.18 5.33 -1.50
C SER A 297 -19.98 4.38 -2.67
N THR A 298 -19.66 4.91 -3.84
CA THR A 298 -19.36 4.15 -5.06
C THR A 298 -18.15 3.24 -4.85
N PHE A 299 -17.05 3.78 -4.33
CA PHE A 299 -15.85 3.00 -4.00
C PHE A 299 -16.15 1.85 -3.02
N ARG A 300 -16.94 2.13 -1.96
CA ARG A 300 -17.40 1.09 -1.02
C ARG A 300 -18.22 0.00 -1.73
N ARG A 301 -19.13 0.37 -2.63
CA ARG A 301 -19.98 -0.57 -3.39
C ARG A 301 -19.14 -1.47 -4.30
N PHE A 302 -18.19 -0.89 -5.05
CA PHE A 302 -17.27 -1.65 -5.89
C PHE A 302 -16.43 -2.65 -5.09
N ARG A 303 -15.85 -2.20 -3.97
CA ARG A 303 -15.10 -3.07 -3.05
C ARG A 303 -15.94 -4.24 -2.53
N MET A 304 -17.15 -3.96 -2.01
CA MET A 304 -18.03 -5.00 -1.49
C MET A 304 -18.44 -5.99 -2.59
N ARG A 305 -18.83 -5.48 -3.77
CA ARG A 305 -19.18 -6.30 -4.93
C ARG A 305 -18.02 -7.20 -5.34
N ALA A 306 -16.80 -6.68 -5.40
CA ALA A 306 -15.61 -7.46 -5.73
C ALA A 306 -15.40 -8.61 -4.75
N ALA A 307 -15.44 -8.35 -3.43
CA ALA A 307 -15.25 -9.39 -2.43
C ALA A 307 -16.36 -10.44 -2.44
N THR A 308 -17.61 -10.05 -2.67
CA THR A 308 -18.73 -10.99 -2.81
C THR A 308 -18.59 -11.87 -4.05
N LEU A 309 -18.26 -11.28 -5.21
CA LEU A 309 -18.03 -12.04 -6.44
C LEU A 309 -16.84 -13.00 -6.30
N LEU A 310 -15.76 -12.54 -5.67
CA LEU A 310 -14.57 -13.35 -5.45
C LEU A 310 -14.88 -14.53 -4.52
N ALA A 311 -15.55 -14.28 -3.40
CA ALA A 311 -15.96 -15.33 -2.47
C ALA A 311 -16.81 -16.40 -3.17
N HIS A 312 -17.82 -15.98 -3.94
CA HIS A 312 -18.67 -16.91 -4.70
C HIS A 312 -17.88 -17.73 -5.73
N ARG A 313 -16.93 -17.11 -6.45
CA ARG A 313 -16.10 -17.79 -7.46
C ARG A 313 -15.08 -18.75 -6.84
N LEU A 314 -14.47 -18.38 -5.71
CA LEU A 314 -13.54 -19.25 -4.98
C LEU A 314 -14.27 -20.49 -4.47
N ASN A 315 -15.47 -20.34 -3.89
CA ASN A 315 -16.32 -21.46 -3.48
C ASN A 315 -16.68 -22.37 -4.67
N ARG A 316 -17.04 -21.78 -5.82
CA ARG A 316 -17.40 -22.53 -7.02
C ARG A 316 -16.23 -23.37 -7.58
N VAL A 317 -15.01 -22.86 -7.46
CA VAL A 317 -13.79 -23.58 -7.90
C VAL A 317 -13.31 -24.58 -6.85
N GLY A 318 -13.84 -24.54 -5.62
CA GLY A 318 -13.43 -25.41 -4.53
C GLY A 318 -12.07 -24.99 -3.93
N VAL A 319 -11.71 -23.71 -4.02
CA VAL A 319 -10.48 -23.22 -3.39
C VAL A 319 -10.64 -23.28 -1.87
N SER A 320 -9.71 -23.93 -1.20
CA SER A 320 -9.70 -24.08 0.25
C SER A 320 -9.50 -22.72 0.96
N PRO A 321 -10.27 -22.41 2.04
CA PRO A 321 -10.11 -21.18 2.82
C PRO A 321 -8.89 -21.14 3.76
N PHE A 322 -8.11 -22.22 3.79
CA PHE A 322 -6.94 -22.48 4.63
C PHE A 322 -5.67 -21.85 4.05
#